data_AF-A0A5N6TLZ1-F1
#
_entry.id   AF-A0A5N6TLZ1-F1
#
_cell.length_a   1.000
_cell.length_b   1.000
_cell.length_c   1.000
_cell.angle_alpha   90.00
_cell.angle_beta   90.00
_cell.angle_gamma   90.00
#
_symmetry.space_group_name_H-M   'P 1'
#
loop_
_entity.id
_entity.type
_entity.pdbx_description
1 polymer ?
#
loop_
_entity_poly.entity_id
_entity_poly.type
_entity_poly.pdbx_seq_one_letter_code
_entity_poly.pdbx_strand_id
1 'polypeptide(L)'
;MPPKRKHSNEEHDQDNARTKRYAYLKPHVRRVSERTIKTKWSTLPEATQDKVRDMFRALERPVIVRQQNERKRIEAQAAVQTVVKNLGKRLPRMPFPPVTKDSVFEYEAALKEHRSLEANLATMTDSIDLLRAEIEKEELLLAKEKKQLQEIEKNARRVEAEKKRQLKNEHPVLRQLNVAEKQHQERTPVLVASDKSLHTTFGELETDPEVGRLVRQLNGHLRSMQNNTAPLTGLSDAITRSQMALALTSVSED
;
A
#
# COMPACT_ATOMS: atom_id res chain seq x y z
N MET A 1 37.93 -1.18 50.12
CA MET A 1 37.40 -1.14 48.73
C MET A 1 35.96 -1.65 48.75
N PRO A 2 34.95 -0.90 48.27
CA PRO A 2 33.59 -1.41 48.25
C PRO A 2 33.32 -2.19 46.95
N PRO A 3 32.55 -3.29 46.99
CA PRO A 3 32.34 -4.17 45.84
C PRO A 3 31.32 -3.58 44.86
N LYS A 4 31.58 -3.76 43.56
CA LYS A 4 30.72 -3.34 42.45
C LYS A 4 29.39 -4.11 42.49
N ARG A 5 28.27 -3.39 42.63
CA ARG A 5 26.91 -3.94 42.45
C ARG A 5 26.70 -4.32 40.97
N LYS A 6 26.54 -5.62 40.72
CA LYS A 6 26.10 -6.18 39.44
C LYS A 6 24.58 -6.00 39.37
N HIS A 7 24.10 -5.05 38.56
CA HIS A 7 22.67 -4.87 38.33
C HIS A 7 22.20 -5.95 37.35
N SER A 8 21.60 -7.03 37.87
CA SER A 8 20.77 -7.96 37.11
C SER A 8 19.44 -7.27 36.80
N ASN A 9 19.18 -6.97 35.54
CA ASN A 9 17.90 -6.40 35.09
C ASN A 9 17.34 -7.20 33.89
N GLU A 10 17.51 -8.52 33.92
CA GLU A 10 17.13 -9.43 32.84
C GLU A 10 16.25 -10.59 33.33
N GLU A 11 15.23 -10.36 34.17
CA GLU A 11 14.36 -11.48 34.62
C GLU A 11 12.84 -11.19 34.65
N HIS A 12 12.33 -10.17 33.94
CA HIS A 12 10.88 -9.90 33.91
C HIS A 12 10.22 -9.77 32.54
N ASP A 13 10.89 -10.18 31.45
CA ASP A 13 10.41 -9.86 30.09
C ASP A 13 10.10 -11.07 29.19
N GLN A 14 10.20 -12.31 29.72
CA GLN A 14 9.97 -13.51 28.90
C GLN A 14 8.48 -13.90 28.76
N ASP A 15 7.61 -13.52 29.69
CA ASP A 15 6.20 -13.97 29.68
C ASP A 15 5.27 -13.14 28.79
N ASN A 16 5.65 -11.91 28.43
CA ASN A 16 4.80 -10.99 27.65
C ASN A 16 5.09 -10.97 26.14
N ALA A 17 6.13 -11.67 25.70
CA ALA A 17 6.52 -11.72 24.28
C ALA A 17 5.65 -12.69 23.46
N ARG A 18 4.99 -13.66 24.09
CA ARG A 18 4.23 -14.72 23.40
C ARG A 18 2.80 -14.32 22.99
N THR A 19 2.32 -13.14 23.38
CA THR A 19 0.89 -12.77 23.28
C THR A 19 0.55 -11.70 22.25
N LYS A 20 1.52 -11.09 21.56
CA LYS A 20 1.25 -9.93 20.69
C LYS A 20 1.33 -10.30 19.22
N ARG A 21 0.16 -10.41 18.57
CA ARG A 21 -0.03 -10.72 17.14
C ARG A 21 0.41 -9.60 16.17
N TYR A 22 0.84 -8.46 16.69
CA TYR A 22 1.20 -7.27 15.90
C TYR A 22 2.50 -6.65 16.41
N ALA A 23 3.21 -5.96 15.51
CA ALA A 23 4.41 -5.20 15.86
C ALA A 23 4.06 -4.11 16.88
N TYR A 24 4.79 -4.07 18.00
CA TYR A 24 4.63 -3.05 19.04
C TYR A 24 5.98 -2.43 19.34
N LEU A 25 5.99 -1.12 19.61
CA LEU A 25 7.21 -0.43 20.02
C LEU A 25 7.54 -0.81 21.46
N LYS A 26 8.73 -1.38 21.68
CA LYS A 26 9.23 -1.68 23.02
C LYS A 26 10.01 -0.46 23.55
N PRO A 27 9.73 0.03 24.76
CA PRO A 27 10.52 1.09 25.36
C PRO A 27 11.97 0.59 25.53
N HIS A 28 12.93 1.28 24.90
CA HIS A 28 14.34 0.90 24.93
C HIS A 28 15.18 2.01 25.58
N VAL A 29 15.84 1.69 26.69
CA VAL A 29 16.73 2.62 27.39
C VAL A 29 18.13 2.52 26.80
N ARG A 30 18.54 3.56 26.07
CA ARG A 30 19.87 3.64 25.47
C ARG A 30 20.84 4.38 26.40
N ARG A 31 21.94 3.73 26.78
CA ARG A 31 23.04 4.38 27.52
C ARG A 31 23.88 5.20 26.53
N VAL A 32 24.03 6.50 26.80
CA VAL A 32 24.81 7.43 25.96
C VAL A 32 26.05 7.86 26.72
N SER A 33 27.21 7.83 26.07
CA SER A 33 28.47 8.25 26.71
C SER A 33 28.51 9.76 26.90
N GLU A 34 29.15 10.24 27.99
CA GLU A 34 29.33 11.67 28.23
C GLU A 34 30.10 12.38 27.11
N ARG A 35 31.02 11.67 26.45
CA ARG A 35 31.74 12.18 25.28
C ARG A 35 30.76 12.49 24.16
N THR A 36 29.84 11.56 23.85
CA THR A 36 28.80 11.77 22.85
C THR A 36 27.91 12.96 23.17
N ILE A 37 27.55 13.15 24.44
CA ILE A 37 26.77 14.31 24.89
C ILE A 37 27.56 15.59 24.60
N LYS A 38 28.80 15.70 25.09
CA LYS A 38 29.60 16.92 24.93
C LYS A 38 29.97 17.23 23.47
N THR A 39 30.11 16.22 22.60
CA THR A 39 30.54 16.41 21.21
C THR A 39 29.38 16.58 20.22
N LYS A 40 28.26 15.86 20.43
CA LYS A 40 27.17 15.79 19.44
C LYS A 40 25.90 16.54 19.86
N TRP A 41 25.75 16.86 21.14
CA TRP A 41 24.56 17.58 21.61
C TRP A 41 24.87 19.07 21.56
N SER A 42 24.17 19.76 20.68
CA SER A 42 24.24 21.21 20.56
C SER A 42 23.33 21.88 21.59
N THR A 43 23.61 23.15 21.84
CA THR A 43 22.70 24.02 22.57
C THR A 43 21.52 24.38 21.68
N LEU A 44 20.37 24.66 22.30
CA LEU A 44 19.16 25.04 21.58
C LEU A 44 19.32 26.40 20.89
N PRO A 45 18.77 26.63 19.67
CA PRO A 45 18.77 27.94 19.03
C PRO A 45 18.08 29.01 19.88
N GLU A 46 18.53 30.25 19.82
CA GLU A 46 18.03 31.37 20.65
C GLU A 46 16.52 31.59 20.48
N ALA A 47 16.01 31.54 19.25
CA ALA A 47 14.58 31.65 18.96
C ALA A 47 13.73 30.58 19.67
N THR A 48 14.27 29.37 19.83
CA THR A 48 13.58 28.28 20.52
C THR A 48 13.76 28.38 22.04
N GLN A 49 14.87 28.95 22.51
CA GLN A 49 15.05 29.29 23.92
C GLN A 49 13.98 30.28 24.39
N ASP A 50 13.64 31.27 23.59
CA ASP A 50 12.59 32.25 23.91
C ASP A 50 11.21 31.60 23.99
N LYS A 51 10.87 30.70 23.06
CA LYS A 51 9.64 29.89 23.14
C LYS A 51 9.55 29.09 24.45
N VAL A 52 10.67 28.50 24.88
CA VAL A 52 10.74 27.78 26.17
C VAL A 52 10.57 28.73 27.36
N ARG A 53 11.11 29.96 27.30
CA ARG A 53 10.87 30.98 28.34
C ARG A 53 9.40 31.38 28.39
N ASP A 54 8.74 31.51 27.25
CA ASP A 54 7.32 31.84 27.17
C ASP A 54 6.44 30.70 27.70
N MET A 55 6.81 29.44 27.42
CA MET A 55 6.18 28.28 28.05
C MET A 55 6.33 28.30 29.57
N PHE A 56 7.52 28.61 30.10
CA PHE A 56 7.69 28.74 31.54
C PHE A 56 6.75 29.80 32.12
N ARG A 57 6.61 30.97 31.48
CA ARG A 57 5.68 32.03 31.88
C ARG A 57 4.22 31.59 31.84
N ALA A 58 3.82 30.85 30.81
CA ALA A 58 2.47 30.30 30.71
C ALA A 58 2.17 29.31 31.85
N LEU A 59 3.15 28.48 32.22
CA LEU A 59 3.04 27.51 33.30
C LEU A 59 3.05 28.12 34.71
N GLU A 60 3.45 29.40 34.87
CA GLU A 60 3.36 30.10 36.17
C GLU A 60 1.90 30.39 36.55
N ARG A 61 1.06 30.72 35.56
CA ARG A 61 -0.31 31.22 35.79
C ARG A 61 -1.19 30.21 36.54
N PRO A 62 -1.24 28.91 36.18
CA PRO A 62 -2.06 27.93 36.89
C PRO A 62 -1.66 27.76 38.37
N VAL A 63 -0.36 27.85 38.68
CA VAL A 63 0.15 27.68 40.05
C VAL A 63 -0.27 28.86 40.94
N ILE A 64 -0.24 30.07 40.39
CA ILE A 64 -0.66 31.29 41.09
C ILE A 64 -2.18 31.30 41.29
N VAL A 65 -2.95 30.97 40.24
CA VAL A 65 -4.42 30.98 40.27
C VAL A 65 -4.98 29.92 41.22
N ARG A 66 -4.30 28.78 41.39
CA ARG A 66 -4.71 27.72 42.32
C ARG A 66 -4.71 28.17 43.79
N GLN A 67 -3.88 29.15 44.16
CA GLN A 67 -3.86 29.65 45.54
C GLN A 67 -5.04 30.61 45.75
N GLN A 68 -5.87 30.40 46.77
CA GLN A 68 -7.00 31.29 47.07
C GLN A 68 -6.58 32.53 47.87
N ASN A 69 -5.53 32.41 48.69
CA ASN A 69 -5.07 33.49 49.57
C ASN A 69 -4.07 34.40 48.86
N GLU A 70 -4.28 35.71 48.90
CA GLU A 70 -3.41 36.70 48.26
C GLU A 70 -1.95 36.63 48.73
N ARG A 71 -1.73 36.48 50.04
CA ARG A 71 -0.38 36.32 50.60
C ARG A 71 0.34 35.08 50.06
N LYS A 72 -0.39 33.97 49.89
CA LYS A 72 0.14 32.72 49.33
C LYS A 72 0.35 32.83 47.81
N ARG A 73 -0.44 33.65 47.11
CA ARG A 73 -0.23 33.97 45.68
C ARG A 73 1.09 34.68 45.48
N ILE A 74 1.37 35.70 46.28
CA ILE A 74 2.62 36.49 46.20
C ILE A 74 3.84 35.61 46.51
N GLU A 75 3.76 34.77 47.54
CA GLU A 75 4.84 33.82 47.89
C GLU A 75 5.06 32.78 46.78
N ALA A 76 3.98 32.17 46.26
CA ALA A 76 4.06 31.22 45.15
C ALA A 76 4.61 31.87 43.88
N GLN A 77 4.18 33.09 43.56
CA GLN A 77 4.71 33.86 42.43
C GLN A 77 6.20 34.12 42.60
N ALA A 78 6.65 34.58 43.77
CA ALA A 78 8.07 34.80 44.04
C ALA A 78 8.88 33.51 43.90
N ALA A 79 8.41 32.40 44.49
CA ALA A 79 9.06 31.10 44.38
C ALA A 79 9.16 30.63 42.92
N VAL A 80 8.06 30.64 42.18
CA VAL A 80 8.04 30.23 40.76
C VAL A 80 8.94 31.10 39.90
N GLN A 81 8.90 32.43 40.08
CA GLN A 81 9.76 33.35 39.33
C GLN A 81 11.25 33.09 39.58
N THR A 82 11.65 32.70 40.80
CA THR A 82 13.05 32.33 41.05
C THR A 82 13.45 31.08 40.28
N VAL A 83 12.58 30.07 40.21
CA VAL A 83 12.81 28.83 39.45
C VAL A 83 12.91 29.13 37.96
N VAL A 84 11.99 29.93 37.40
CA VAL A 84 12.00 30.31 35.98
C VAL A 84 13.24 31.11 35.62
N LYS A 85 13.66 32.05 36.47
CA LYS A 85 14.94 32.78 36.30
C LYS A 85 16.15 31.85 36.31
N ASN A 86 16.17 30.85 37.19
CA ASN A 86 17.27 29.88 37.28
C ASN A 86 17.31 28.94 36.07
N LEU A 87 16.16 28.46 35.62
CA LEU A 87 16.04 27.62 34.42
C LEU A 87 16.43 28.40 33.16
N GLY A 88 15.97 29.65 33.03
CA GLY A 88 16.31 30.53 31.91
C GLY A 88 17.81 30.86 31.81
N LYS A 89 18.54 30.86 32.94
CA LYS A 89 20.01 31.01 32.94
C LYS A 89 20.74 29.73 32.53
N ARG A 90 20.14 28.56 32.74
CA ARG A 90 20.72 27.25 32.42
C ARG A 90 20.41 26.80 31.00
N LEU A 91 19.33 27.30 30.40
CA LEU A 91 18.85 26.93 29.08
C LEU A 91 19.92 27.06 27.97
N PRO A 92 20.74 28.14 27.91
CA PRO A 92 21.79 28.26 26.89
C PRO A 92 22.95 27.27 27.07
N ARG A 93 23.12 26.69 28.26
CA ARG A 93 24.24 25.80 28.61
C ARG A 93 23.82 24.33 28.70
N MET A 94 22.55 24.03 28.48
CA MET A 94 22.02 22.67 28.54
C MET A 94 22.20 21.99 27.18
N PRO A 95 22.89 20.84 27.12
CA PRO A 95 23.02 20.09 25.87
C PRO A 95 21.70 19.39 25.57
N PHE A 96 21.20 19.54 24.34
CA PHE A 96 19.99 18.86 23.86
C PHE A 96 20.35 17.77 22.85
N PRO A 97 19.65 16.61 22.86
CA PRO A 97 19.83 15.59 21.84
C PRO A 97 19.61 16.16 20.44
N PRO A 98 20.39 15.76 19.41
CA PRO A 98 20.31 16.33 18.06
C PRO A 98 18.97 16.07 17.34
N VAL A 99 18.09 15.25 17.91
CA VAL A 99 16.77 14.93 17.37
C VAL A 99 15.70 15.94 17.84
N THR A 100 16.04 16.84 18.78
CA THR A 100 15.09 17.88 19.23
C THR A 100 14.91 18.90 18.11
N LYS A 101 13.78 18.81 17.40
CA LYS A 101 13.36 19.83 16.43
C LYS A 101 12.75 21.01 17.19
N ASP A 102 12.85 22.21 16.60
CA ASP A 102 12.22 23.41 17.15
C ASP A 102 10.69 23.29 17.25
N SER A 103 10.09 22.53 16.33
CA SER A 103 8.65 22.25 16.30
C SER A 103 8.12 21.52 17.54
N VAL A 104 8.98 20.82 18.27
CA VAL A 104 8.61 20.09 19.50
C VAL A 104 8.22 21.04 20.63
N PHE A 105 8.73 22.27 20.60
CA PHE A 105 8.44 23.30 21.61
C PHE A 105 7.25 24.18 21.24
N GLU A 106 6.66 23.99 20.06
CA GLU A 106 5.46 24.68 19.59
C GLU A 106 4.27 23.72 19.62
N TYR A 107 3.33 23.98 20.52
CA TYR A 107 2.14 23.13 20.67
C TYR A 107 1.35 22.99 19.36
N GLU A 108 1.14 24.09 18.64
CA GLU A 108 0.38 24.07 17.39
C GLU A 108 1.11 23.31 16.27
N ALA A 109 2.43 23.44 16.16
CA ALA A 109 3.22 22.72 15.17
C ALA A 109 3.21 21.21 15.46
N ALA A 110 3.40 20.83 16.72
CA ALA A 110 3.31 19.43 17.15
C ALA A 110 1.91 18.83 16.88
N LEU A 111 0.85 19.60 17.11
CA LEU A 111 -0.53 19.16 16.86
C LEU A 111 -0.80 19.01 15.35
N LYS A 112 -0.28 19.92 14.52
CA LYS A 112 -0.36 19.80 13.05
C LYS A 112 0.38 18.56 12.54
N GLU A 113 1.60 18.30 13.04
CA GLU A 113 2.36 17.09 12.72
C GLU A 113 1.57 15.84 13.12
N HIS A 114 0.98 15.82 14.32
CA HIS A 114 0.13 14.72 14.78
C HIS A 114 -1.06 14.47 13.84
N ARG A 115 -1.83 15.51 13.52
CA ARG A 115 -2.97 15.41 12.58
C ARG A 115 -2.56 14.91 11.21
N SER A 116 -1.41 15.37 10.70
CA SER A 116 -0.89 14.90 9.41
C SER A 116 -0.52 13.41 9.44
N LEU A 117 0.07 12.94 10.55
CA LEU A 117 0.41 11.54 10.74
C LEU A 117 -0.85 10.68 10.91
N GLU A 118 -1.87 11.17 11.61
CA GLU A 118 -3.16 10.49 11.74
C GLU A 118 -3.87 10.36 10.39
N ALA A 119 -3.89 11.41 9.57
CA ALA A 119 -4.45 11.37 8.23
C ALA A 119 -3.68 10.38 7.32
N ASN A 120 -2.35 10.37 7.39
CA ASN A 120 -1.53 9.40 6.67
C ASN A 120 -1.77 7.96 7.14
N LEU A 121 -1.97 7.76 8.45
CA LEU A 121 -2.31 6.45 9.00
C LEU A 121 -3.69 6.02 8.47
N ALA A 122 -4.71 6.87 8.56
CA ALA A 122 -6.06 6.57 8.09
C ALA A 122 -6.06 6.19 6.60
N THR A 123 -5.45 7.01 5.74
CA THR A 123 -5.34 6.72 4.30
C THR A 123 -4.61 5.40 4.01
N MET A 124 -3.53 5.10 4.75
CA MET A 124 -2.84 3.82 4.63
C MET A 124 -3.72 2.64 5.08
N THR A 125 -4.45 2.78 6.17
CA THR A 125 -5.40 1.75 6.64
C THR A 125 -6.50 1.50 5.61
N ASP A 126 -7.10 2.55 5.07
CA ASP A 126 -8.13 2.45 4.03
C ASP A 126 -7.59 1.75 2.77
N SER A 127 -6.35 2.07 2.37
CA SER A 127 -5.70 1.41 1.24
C SER A 127 -5.44 -0.08 1.49
N ILE A 128 -5.09 -0.45 2.72
CA ILE A 128 -4.88 -1.85 3.12
C ILE A 128 -6.21 -2.60 3.05
N ASP A 129 -7.30 -1.99 3.50
CA ASP A 129 -8.61 -2.64 3.49
C ASP A 129 -9.17 -2.81 2.07
N LEU A 130 -8.93 -1.85 1.17
CA LEU A 130 -9.22 -2.01 -0.26
C LEU A 130 -8.44 -3.19 -0.86
N LEU A 131 -7.12 -3.25 -0.61
CA LEU A 131 -6.28 -4.33 -1.13
C LEU A 131 -6.70 -5.69 -0.59
N ARG A 132 -7.08 -5.77 0.69
CA ARG A 132 -7.61 -7.01 1.28
C ARG A 132 -8.91 -7.46 0.62
N ALA A 133 -9.82 -6.53 0.37
CA ALA A 133 -11.07 -6.83 -0.33
C ALA A 133 -10.81 -7.30 -1.76
N GLU A 134 -9.80 -6.77 -2.44
CA GLU A 134 -9.45 -7.21 -3.79
C GLU A 134 -8.79 -8.59 -3.79
N ILE A 135 -7.89 -8.86 -2.85
CA ILE A 135 -7.30 -10.20 -2.65
C ILE A 135 -8.41 -11.24 -2.42
N GLU A 136 -9.39 -10.93 -1.58
CA GLU A 136 -10.51 -11.86 -1.31
C GLU A 136 -11.29 -12.18 -2.60
N LYS A 137 -11.55 -11.18 -3.44
CA LYS A 137 -12.22 -11.40 -4.74
C LYS A 137 -11.36 -12.24 -5.68
N GLU A 138 -10.07 -11.95 -5.79
CA GLU A 138 -9.14 -12.70 -6.63
C GLU A 138 -9.03 -14.16 -6.17
N GLU A 139 -8.95 -14.41 -4.86
CA GLU A 139 -8.95 -15.75 -4.30
C GLU A 139 -10.22 -16.53 -4.62
N LEU A 140 -11.40 -15.88 -4.55
CA LEU A 140 -12.67 -16.47 -4.92
C LEU A 140 -12.75 -16.80 -6.42
N LEU A 141 -12.23 -15.93 -7.29
CA LEU A 141 -12.15 -16.18 -8.73
C LEU A 141 -11.22 -17.35 -9.03
N LEU A 142 -10.02 -17.34 -8.45
CA LEU A 142 -9.02 -18.38 -8.60
C LEU A 142 -9.54 -19.74 -8.09
N ALA A 143 -10.36 -19.76 -7.04
CA ALA A 143 -11.03 -20.98 -6.57
C ALA A 143 -12.04 -21.53 -7.59
N LYS A 144 -12.78 -20.67 -8.31
CA LYS A 144 -13.71 -21.10 -9.37
C LYS A 144 -12.95 -21.65 -10.58
N GLU A 145 -11.91 -20.97 -11.01
CA GLU A 145 -11.06 -21.40 -12.14
C GLU A 145 -10.37 -22.73 -11.85
N LYS A 146 -9.84 -22.92 -10.63
CA LYS A 146 -9.26 -24.20 -10.22
C LYS A 146 -10.27 -25.35 -10.28
N LYS A 147 -11.54 -25.12 -9.91
CA LYS A 147 -12.60 -26.13 -10.02
C LYS A 147 -12.89 -26.46 -11.49
N GLN A 148 -13.02 -25.44 -12.34
CA GLN A 148 -13.24 -25.63 -13.78
C GLN A 148 -12.08 -26.41 -14.45
N LEU A 149 -10.83 -26.07 -14.11
CA LEU A 149 -9.66 -26.77 -14.62
C LEU A 149 -9.67 -28.25 -14.19
N GLN A 150 -10.03 -28.55 -12.95
CA GLN A 150 -10.16 -29.93 -12.48
C GLN A 150 -11.26 -30.71 -13.23
N GLU A 151 -12.36 -30.06 -13.59
CA GLU A 151 -13.43 -30.68 -14.39
C GLU A 151 -12.94 -30.99 -15.81
N ILE A 152 -12.29 -30.02 -16.46
CA ILE A 152 -11.71 -30.20 -17.80
C ILE A 152 -10.63 -31.28 -17.77
N GLU A 153 -9.77 -31.31 -16.76
CA GLU A 153 -8.73 -32.34 -16.61
C GLU A 153 -9.34 -33.74 -16.43
N LYS A 154 -10.39 -33.88 -15.61
CA LYS A 154 -11.12 -35.15 -15.45
C LYS A 154 -11.77 -35.57 -16.77
N ASN A 155 -12.37 -34.64 -17.50
CA ASN A 155 -12.99 -34.92 -18.80
C ASN A 155 -11.94 -35.34 -19.84
N ALA A 156 -10.82 -34.61 -19.94
CA ALA A 156 -9.70 -34.96 -20.81
C ALA A 156 -9.16 -36.36 -20.50
N ARG A 157 -8.94 -36.69 -19.21
CA ARG A 157 -8.51 -38.02 -18.78
C ARG A 157 -9.52 -39.12 -19.13
N ARG A 158 -10.82 -38.85 -19.03
CA ARG A 158 -11.89 -39.79 -19.43
C ARG A 158 -11.86 -40.04 -20.94
N VAL A 159 -11.79 -38.98 -21.74
CA VAL A 159 -11.70 -39.06 -23.21
C VAL A 159 -10.44 -39.81 -23.62
N GLU A 160 -9.29 -39.55 -23.00
CA GLU A 160 -8.06 -40.31 -23.25
C GLU A 160 -8.20 -41.80 -22.91
N ALA A 161 -8.84 -42.12 -21.78
CA ALA A 161 -9.08 -43.50 -21.38
C ALA A 161 -10.03 -44.23 -22.34
N GLU A 162 -11.09 -43.56 -22.80
CA GLU A 162 -12.02 -44.08 -23.81
C GLU A 162 -11.33 -44.28 -25.15
N LYS A 163 -10.54 -43.29 -25.62
CA LYS A 163 -9.72 -43.42 -26.83
C LYS A 163 -8.76 -44.61 -26.73
N LYS A 164 -8.10 -44.81 -25.58
CA LYS A 164 -7.25 -45.99 -25.35
C LYS A 164 -8.02 -47.31 -25.38
N ARG A 165 -9.29 -47.34 -24.94
CA ARG A 165 -10.15 -48.53 -25.03
C ARG A 165 -10.59 -48.79 -26.47
N GLN A 166 -11.02 -47.75 -27.18
CA GLN A 166 -11.39 -47.83 -28.60
C GLN A 166 -10.22 -48.33 -29.45
N LEU A 167 -9.02 -47.78 -29.28
CA LEU A 167 -7.80 -48.22 -29.95
C LEU A 167 -7.42 -49.70 -29.70
N LYS A 168 -7.87 -50.29 -28.58
CA LYS A 168 -7.67 -51.74 -28.31
C LYS A 168 -8.70 -52.62 -29.02
N ASN A 169 -9.89 -52.08 -29.28
CA ASN A 169 -11.00 -52.77 -29.93
C ASN A 169 -11.02 -52.55 -31.45
N GLU A 170 -10.21 -51.62 -31.97
CA GLU A 170 -10.07 -51.34 -33.41
C GLU A 170 -9.32 -52.44 -34.16
N HIS A 171 -9.75 -52.71 -35.39
CA HIS A 171 -9.14 -53.69 -36.28
C HIS A 171 -7.71 -53.24 -36.68
N PRO A 172 -6.73 -54.17 -36.81
CA PRO A 172 -5.31 -53.86 -37.05
C PRO A 172 -5.02 -52.91 -38.23
N VAL A 173 -5.86 -52.89 -39.27
CA VAL A 173 -5.73 -51.98 -40.43
C VAL A 173 -5.98 -50.52 -40.04
N LEU A 174 -7.00 -50.23 -39.23
CA LEU A 174 -7.30 -48.88 -38.74
C LEU A 174 -6.23 -48.38 -37.76
N ARG A 175 -5.62 -49.31 -37.02
CA ARG A 175 -4.50 -49.01 -36.13
C ARG A 175 -3.24 -48.56 -36.89
N GLN A 176 -2.98 -49.12 -38.07
CA GLN A 176 -1.86 -48.72 -38.93
C GLN A 176 -2.08 -47.33 -39.56
N LEU A 177 -3.31 -47.00 -39.94
CA LEU A 177 -3.67 -45.66 -40.43
C LEU A 177 -3.52 -44.59 -39.34
N ASN A 178 -3.98 -44.87 -38.11
CA ASN A 178 -3.81 -43.99 -36.95
C ASN A 178 -2.33 -43.73 -36.59
N VAL A 179 -1.46 -44.73 -36.77
CA VAL A 179 0.00 -44.59 -36.57
C VAL A 179 0.63 -43.80 -37.72
N ALA A 180 0.18 -43.99 -38.96
CA ALA A 180 0.62 -43.21 -40.11
C ALA A 180 0.21 -41.74 -39.99
N GLU A 181 -1.00 -41.43 -39.50
CA GLU A 181 -1.46 -40.07 -39.22
C GLU A 181 -0.62 -39.40 -38.11
N LYS A 182 -0.32 -40.12 -37.02
CA LYS A 182 0.59 -39.60 -35.97
C LYS A 182 2.00 -39.35 -36.49
N GLN A 183 2.52 -40.22 -37.35
CA GLN A 183 3.82 -40.01 -38.00
C GLN A 183 3.80 -38.84 -39.00
N HIS A 184 2.67 -38.58 -39.66
CA HIS A 184 2.49 -37.40 -40.50
C HIS A 184 2.43 -36.11 -39.67
N GLN A 185 1.81 -36.16 -38.48
CA GLN A 185 1.65 -35.01 -37.60
C GLN A 185 2.90 -34.70 -36.74
N GLU A 186 3.75 -35.70 -36.48
CA GLU A 186 5.08 -35.50 -35.89
C GLU A 186 6.14 -35.06 -36.93
N ARG A 187 5.91 -35.28 -38.23
CA ARG A 187 6.81 -34.87 -39.33
C ARG A 187 6.50 -33.51 -39.93
N THR A 188 5.36 -32.89 -39.60
CA THR A 188 5.14 -31.48 -39.85
C THR A 188 5.38 -30.71 -38.56
N PRO A 189 6.51 -29.99 -38.41
CA PRO A 189 6.60 -28.99 -37.37
C PRO A 189 5.53 -27.94 -37.68
N VAL A 190 4.41 -27.96 -36.96
CA VAL A 190 3.59 -26.77 -36.78
C VAL A 190 4.42 -25.85 -35.88
N LEU A 191 5.40 -25.22 -36.51
CA LEU A 191 5.97 -23.97 -36.04
C LEU A 191 4.79 -23.00 -35.94
N VAL A 192 4.34 -22.75 -34.72
CA VAL A 192 3.77 -21.45 -34.37
C VAL A 192 4.93 -20.46 -34.48
N ALA A 193 5.28 -20.14 -35.72
CA ALA A 193 6.17 -19.04 -36.05
C ALA A 193 5.38 -17.76 -35.76
N SER A 194 5.68 -17.18 -34.60
CA SER A 194 5.59 -15.74 -34.40
C SER A 194 6.25 -15.06 -35.60
N ASP A 195 5.52 -14.16 -36.24
CA ASP A 195 5.99 -13.18 -37.22
C ASP A 195 6.79 -13.73 -38.42
N LYS A 196 6.06 -14.05 -39.51
CA LYS A 196 6.35 -13.55 -40.87
C LYS A 196 5.25 -13.95 -41.84
N SER A 197 4.40 -12.96 -42.14
CA SER A 197 3.66 -12.76 -43.39
C SER A 197 3.29 -14.02 -44.20
N LEU A 198 2.17 -14.65 -43.85
CA LEU A 198 1.31 -15.24 -44.88
C LEU A 198 0.65 -14.08 -45.63
N HIS A 199 1.34 -13.59 -46.66
CA HIS A 199 0.67 -12.89 -47.75
C HIS A 199 0.08 -13.96 -48.68
N THR A 200 -0.82 -14.79 -48.16
CA THR A 200 -1.92 -15.28 -48.99
C THR A 200 -2.76 -14.02 -49.19
N THR A 201 -2.49 -13.31 -50.26
CA THR A 201 -3.18 -12.07 -50.60
C THR A 201 -4.67 -12.34 -50.49
N PHE A 202 -5.37 -11.58 -49.65
CA PHE A 202 -6.84 -11.57 -49.58
C PHE A 202 -7.49 -11.46 -50.98
N GLY A 203 -6.74 -11.01 -52.00
CA GLY A 203 -7.14 -11.03 -53.41
C GLY A 203 -7.51 -12.40 -53.99
N GLU A 204 -6.92 -13.53 -53.57
CA GLU A 204 -7.34 -14.86 -54.05
C GLU A 204 -8.70 -15.30 -53.47
N LEU A 205 -8.99 -14.89 -52.24
CA LEU A 205 -10.29 -15.12 -51.58
C LEU A 205 -11.37 -14.12 -52.05
N GLU A 206 -11.01 -12.94 -52.50
CA GLU A 206 -11.94 -11.97 -53.09
C GLU A 206 -12.42 -12.39 -54.49
N THR A 207 -11.64 -13.20 -55.22
CA THR A 207 -12.03 -13.79 -56.51
C THR A 207 -13.09 -14.88 -56.40
N ASP A 208 -13.32 -15.45 -55.22
CA ASP A 208 -14.39 -16.42 -54.99
C ASP A 208 -15.74 -15.66 -54.83
N PRO A 209 -16.73 -15.90 -55.72
CA PRO A 209 -17.99 -15.17 -55.70
C PRO A 209 -18.81 -15.35 -54.42
N GLU A 210 -18.63 -16.45 -53.68
CA GLU A 210 -19.31 -16.68 -52.41
C GLU A 210 -18.63 -15.93 -51.26
N VAL A 211 -17.30 -15.99 -51.18
CA VAL A 211 -16.51 -15.28 -50.17
C VAL A 211 -16.64 -13.76 -50.35
N GLY A 212 -16.64 -13.26 -51.58
CA GLY A 212 -16.87 -11.85 -51.87
C GLY A 212 -18.27 -11.33 -51.49
N ARG A 213 -19.28 -12.20 -51.42
CA ARG A 213 -20.60 -11.85 -50.86
C ARG A 213 -20.56 -11.76 -49.34
N LEU A 214 -19.93 -12.72 -48.68
CA LEU A 214 -19.75 -12.75 -47.22
C LEU A 214 -18.93 -11.55 -46.73
N VAL A 215 -17.84 -11.20 -47.41
CA VAL A 215 -17.01 -10.04 -47.05
C VAL A 215 -17.80 -8.74 -47.20
N ARG A 216 -18.61 -8.58 -48.26
CA ARG A 216 -19.50 -7.41 -48.40
C ARG A 216 -20.57 -7.36 -47.32
N GLN A 217 -21.15 -8.50 -46.95
CA GLN A 217 -22.13 -8.57 -45.86
C GLN A 217 -21.50 -8.24 -44.51
N LEU A 218 -20.30 -8.76 -44.22
CA LEU A 218 -19.54 -8.46 -43.01
C LEU A 218 -19.17 -6.98 -42.94
N ASN A 219 -18.67 -6.40 -44.05
CA ASN A 219 -18.31 -4.99 -44.11
C ASN A 219 -19.54 -4.08 -43.98
N GLY A 220 -20.68 -4.49 -44.54
CA GLY A 220 -21.98 -3.85 -44.30
C GLY A 220 -22.41 -3.91 -42.84
N HIS A 221 -22.25 -5.06 -42.18
CA HIS A 221 -22.59 -5.22 -40.77
C HIS A 221 -21.63 -4.46 -39.83
N LEU A 222 -20.33 -4.46 -40.12
CA LEU A 222 -19.33 -3.69 -39.39
C LEU A 222 -19.57 -2.19 -39.54
N ARG A 223 -19.90 -1.70 -40.75
CA ARG A 223 -20.31 -0.29 -40.93
C ARG A 223 -21.60 0.03 -40.19
N SER A 224 -22.55 -0.89 -40.16
CA SER A 224 -23.79 -0.70 -39.39
C SER A 224 -23.51 -0.65 -37.88
N MET A 225 -22.67 -1.54 -37.35
CA MET A 225 -22.24 -1.49 -35.95
C MET A 225 -21.44 -0.22 -35.65
N GLN A 226 -20.53 0.17 -36.55
CA GLN A 226 -19.75 1.40 -36.41
C GLN A 226 -20.65 2.63 -36.36
N ASN A 227 -21.64 2.73 -37.25
CA ASN A 227 -22.60 3.83 -37.26
C ASN A 227 -23.50 3.82 -36.02
N ASN A 228 -23.86 2.64 -35.49
CA ASN A 228 -24.61 2.52 -34.25
C ASN A 228 -23.77 2.90 -33.02
N THR A 229 -22.45 2.67 -33.06
CA THR A 229 -21.54 3.01 -31.95
C THR A 229 -20.97 4.42 -32.03
N ALA A 230 -21.01 5.07 -33.19
CA ALA A 230 -20.48 6.42 -33.38
C ALA A 230 -21.04 7.45 -32.37
N PRO A 231 -22.35 7.47 -32.05
CA PRO A 231 -22.90 8.38 -31.04
C PRO A 231 -22.44 8.07 -29.61
N LEU A 232 -22.01 6.84 -29.33
CA LEU A 232 -21.57 6.40 -28.00
C LEU A 232 -20.09 6.72 -27.71
N THR A 233 -19.30 7.00 -28.76
CA THR A 233 -17.86 7.27 -28.61
C THR A 233 -17.57 8.48 -27.70
N GLY A 234 -18.36 9.55 -27.79
CA GLY A 234 -18.23 10.75 -26.95
C GLY A 234 -18.89 10.67 -25.57
N LEU A 235 -19.66 9.62 -25.28
CA LEU A 235 -20.35 9.46 -23.99
C LEU A 235 -19.33 9.23 -22.85
N SER A 236 -18.27 8.47 -23.12
CA SER A 236 -17.20 8.21 -22.16
C SER A 236 -16.48 9.50 -21.73
N ASP A 237 -16.15 10.36 -22.69
CA ASP A 237 -15.59 11.69 -22.44
C ASP A 237 -16.55 12.61 -21.68
N ALA A 238 -17.86 12.53 -21.97
CA ALA A 238 -18.86 13.31 -21.22
C ALA A 238 -19.00 12.82 -19.77
N ILE A 239 -18.96 11.50 -19.54
CA ILE A 239 -19.00 10.89 -18.20
C ILE A 239 -17.75 11.24 -17.40
N THR A 240 -16.56 11.16 -18.00
CA THR A 240 -15.32 11.54 -17.30
C THR A 240 -15.32 13.02 -16.94
N ARG A 241 -15.78 13.90 -17.84
CA ARG A 241 -15.94 15.34 -17.53
C ARG A 241 -16.94 15.59 -16.41
N SER A 242 -18.08 14.89 -16.38
CA SER A 242 -19.06 15.06 -15.29
C SER A 242 -18.55 14.52 -13.95
N GLN A 243 -17.82 13.40 -13.96
CA GLN A 243 -17.14 12.88 -12.78
C GLN A 243 -16.08 13.86 -12.25
N MET A 244 -15.29 14.47 -13.13
CA MET A 244 -14.32 15.50 -12.73
C MET A 244 -15.00 16.74 -12.15
N ALA A 245 -16.11 17.20 -12.75
CA ALA A 245 -16.88 18.33 -12.23
C ALA A 245 -17.50 18.04 -10.85
N LEU A 246 -18.01 16.83 -10.64
CA LEU A 246 -18.50 16.38 -9.33
C LEU A 246 -17.38 16.32 -8.31
N ALA A 247 -16.22 15.76 -8.67
CA ALA A 247 -15.06 15.70 -7.79
C ALA A 247 -14.56 17.09 -7.38
N LEU A 248 -14.55 18.06 -8.31
CA LEU A 248 -14.20 19.45 -8.02
C LEU A 248 -15.22 20.14 -7.09
N THR A 249 -16.51 19.81 -7.26
CA THR A 249 -17.58 20.40 -6.43
C THR A 249 -17.55 19.80 -5.02
N SER A 250 -17.28 18.50 -4.86
CA SER A 250 -17.13 17.86 -3.55
C SER A 250 -15.89 18.33 -2.78
N VAL A 251 -14.90 18.93 -3.44
CA VAL A 251 -13.72 19.53 -2.79
C VAL A 251 -13.99 20.97 -2.31
N SER A 252 -15.09 21.60 -2.72
CA SER A 252 -15.42 22.98 -2.36
C SER A 252 -16.38 23.13 -1.17
N GLU A 253 -16.87 22.04 -0.59
CA GLU A 253 -17.79 22.04 0.57
C GLU A 253 -17.11 21.78 1.94
N ASP A 254 -15.77 21.74 2.00
CA ASP A 254 -14.96 21.73 3.23
C ASP A 254 -14.07 23.00 3.35
#